data_AF-A0A1I1VAJ9-F1
#
_entry.id   AF-A0A1I1VAJ9-F1
#
_cell.length_a   1.000
_cell.length_b   1.000
_cell.length_c   1.000
_cell.angle_alpha   90.00
_cell.angle_beta   90.00
_cell.angle_gamma   90.00
#
_symmetry.space_group_name_H-M   'P 1'
#
loop_
_entity.id
_entity.type
_entity.pdbx_description
1 polymer ?
#
loop_
_entity_poly.entity_id
_entity_poly.type
_entity_poly.pdbx_seq_one_letter_code
_entity_poly.pdbx_strand_id
1 'polypeptide(L)'
;MARARNSRMESLLRELGWSQEQLAARFRRVAAENGADELRAVTRSHVNQWLRGSRPGGRAPHILCETFSRGLGRVVTAPEIGLDMGGEDLPQDTDPVMALAELGSMELDRQRRQMLTGAAYSLAGLALATGEGPAAQARPSRRPVCGGHTTAADVAGAREMMAFFSRRDQRRGGGDGRAALVAYLRTDIVAHLGRRFPGEQVRREMFSTASELVYLCGWMSFDAGEHGLAQRYFTLSLHLAAEADDAPLAGHILRAMAHQAVDLGHPQHALALADASLEQRRYTRATPRERALLGVVHARSLA
;
A
#
# COMPACT_ATOMS: atom_id res chain seq x y z
N MET A 1 -5.38 -30.74 22.69
CA MET A 1 -3.95 -30.38 22.68
C MET A 1 -3.82 -28.96 23.23
N ALA A 2 -3.11 -28.78 24.35
CA ALA A 2 -2.91 -27.45 24.94
C ALA A 2 -2.05 -26.62 23.99
N ARG A 3 -2.58 -25.49 23.49
CA ARG A 3 -1.83 -24.58 22.62
C ARG A 3 -0.71 -23.95 23.46
N ALA A 4 0.51 -23.91 22.93
CA ALA A 4 1.64 -23.28 23.59
C ALA A 4 1.36 -21.79 23.81
N ARG A 5 1.70 -21.29 25.00
CA ARG A 5 1.53 -19.90 25.40
C ARG A 5 2.38 -18.98 24.50
N ASN A 6 1.84 -17.84 24.08
CA ASN A 6 2.53 -16.89 23.21
C ASN A 6 3.53 -16.04 24.02
N SER A 7 4.71 -16.61 24.27
CA SER A 7 5.78 -15.98 25.05
C SER A 7 6.38 -14.73 24.39
N ARG A 8 6.32 -14.65 23.05
CA ARG A 8 6.82 -13.49 22.29
C ARG A 8 5.97 -12.25 22.54
N MET A 9 4.64 -12.39 22.41
CA MET A 9 3.70 -11.30 22.72
C MET A 9 3.77 -10.88 24.21
N GLU A 10 3.98 -11.83 25.13
CA GLU A 10 4.20 -11.51 26.55
C GLU A 10 5.51 -10.76 26.80
N SER A 11 6.55 -11.00 26.00
CA SER A 11 7.80 -10.25 26.09
C SER A 11 7.60 -8.79 25.68
N LEU A 12 6.92 -8.55 24.56
CA LEU A 12 6.66 -7.20 24.05
C LEU A 12 5.76 -6.38 25.00
N LEU A 13 4.77 -7.01 25.63
CA LEU A 13 3.98 -6.35 26.67
C LEU A 13 4.82 -5.90 27.87
N ARG A 14 5.80 -6.72 28.28
CA ARG A 14 6.71 -6.38 29.39
C ARG A 14 7.66 -5.25 29.00
N GLU A 15 8.22 -5.29 27.80
CA GLU A 15 9.10 -4.23 27.26
C GLU A 15 8.39 -2.87 27.25
N LEU A 16 7.13 -2.85 26.84
CA LEU A 16 6.31 -1.64 26.80
C LEU A 16 5.71 -1.24 28.15
N GLY A 17 5.81 -2.09 29.18
CA GLY A 17 5.14 -1.89 30.46
C GLY A 17 3.61 -1.86 30.36
N TRP A 18 3.02 -2.49 29.35
CA TRP A 18 1.57 -2.45 29.11
C TRP A 18 0.83 -3.58 29.83
N SER A 19 -0.28 -3.22 30.49
CA SER A 19 -1.26 -4.19 30.95
C SER A 19 -2.08 -4.77 29.78
N GLN A 20 -2.71 -5.93 29.99
CA GLN A 20 -3.61 -6.52 28.97
C GLN A 20 -4.79 -5.61 28.62
N GLU A 21 -5.25 -4.81 29.58
CA GLU A 21 -6.33 -3.84 29.40
C GLU A 21 -5.89 -2.63 28.59
N GLN A 22 -4.67 -2.14 28.86
CA GLN A 22 -4.01 -1.10 28.10
C GLN A 22 -3.76 -1.53 26.64
N LEU A 23 -3.33 -2.77 26.41
CA LEU A 23 -3.22 -3.32 25.06
C LEU A 23 -4.59 -3.37 24.37
N ALA A 24 -5.63 -3.86 25.05
CA ALA A 24 -6.97 -3.90 24.46
C ALA A 24 -7.50 -2.50 24.10
N ALA A 25 -7.26 -1.49 24.95
CA ALA A 25 -7.64 -0.12 24.68
C ALA A 25 -6.92 0.47 23.45
N ARG A 26 -5.59 0.28 23.37
CA ARG A 26 -4.80 0.73 22.21
C ARG A 26 -5.17 -0.02 20.93
N PHE A 27 -5.37 -1.34 21.03
CA PHE A 27 -5.82 -2.17 19.92
C PHE A 27 -7.15 -1.68 19.35
N ARG A 28 -8.14 -1.36 20.20
CA ARG A 28 -9.42 -0.81 19.73
C ARG A 28 -9.27 0.53 19.04
N ARG A 29 -8.36 1.38 19.52
CA ARG A 29 -8.06 2.67 18.87
C ARG A 29 -7.46 2.44 17.48
N VAL A 30 -6.45 1.59 17.37
CA VAL A 30 -5.82 1.26 16.08
C VAL A 30 -6.81 0.58 15.13
N ALA A 31 -7.67 -0.30 15.64
CA ALA A 31 -8.75 -0.91 14.87
C ALA A 31 -9.72 0.15 14.32
N ALA A 32 -10.11 1.13 15.13
CA ALA A 32 -10.98 2.22 14.70
C ALA A 32 -10.35 3.08 13.60
N GLU A 33 -9.07 3.41 13.74
CA GLU A 33 -8.31 4.19 12.75
C GLU A 33 -8.07 3.42 11.44
N ASN A 34 -8.07 2.08 11.48
CA ASN A 34 -7.94 1.23 10.29
C ASN A 34 -9.29 0.76 9.70
N GLY A 35 -10.42 1.32 10.17
CA GLY A 35 -11.76 0.94 9.72
C GLY A 35 -12.14 -0.51 10.02
N ALA A 36 -11.53 -1.13 11.04
CA ALA A 36 -11.83 -2.50 11.48
C ALA A 36 -12.86 -2.47 12.62
N ASP A 37 -14.08 -2.04 12.31
CA ASP A 37 -15.14 -1.84 13.30
C ASP A 37 -15.54 -3.12 14.02
N GLU A 38 -15.42 -4.28 13.36
CA GLU A 38 -15.64 -5.60 13.95
C GLU A 38 -14.70 -5.92 15.12
N LEU A 39 -13.53 -5.26 15.17
CA LEU A 39 -12.51 -5.44 16.20
C LEU A 39 -12.63 -4.45 17.36
N ARG A 40 -13.54 -3.49 17.29
CA ARG A 40 -13.80 -2.54 18.39
C ARG A 40 -14.38 -3.21 19.64
N ALA A 41 -14.95 -4.40 19.52
CA ALA A 41 -15.45 -5.17 20.67
C ALA A 41 -14.36 -5.89 21.47
N VAL A 42 -13.08 -5.81 21.06
CA VAL A 42 -11.99 -6.52 21.73
C VAL A 42 -11.75 -6.00 23.14
N THR A 43 -11.69 -6.93 24.09
CA THR A 43 -11.51 -6.69 25.52
C THR A 43 -10.25 -7.36 26.06
N ARG A 44 -9.93 -7.11 27.34
CA ARG A 44 -8.87 -7.81 28.07
C ARG A 44 -8.96 -9.34 27.94
N SER A 45 -10.18 -9.89 27.93
CA SER A 45 -10.39 -11.34 27.82
C SER A 45 -9.86 -11.92 26.51
N HIS A 46 -10.10 -11.22 25.39
CA HIS A 46 -9.57 -11.61 24.07
C HIS A 46 -8.04 -11.58 24.06
N VAL A 47 -7.43 -10.52 24.60
CA VAL A 47 -5.97 -10.42 24.75
C VAL A 47 -5.43 -11.58 25.58
N ASN A 48 -6.09 -11.93 26.68
CA ASN A 48 -5.69 -13.06 27.52
C ASN A 48 -5.74 -14.40 26.74
N GLN A 49 -6.77 -14.61 25.93
CA GLN A 49 -6.87 -15.79 25.06
C GLN A 49 -5.75 -15.84 24.03
N TRP A 50 -5.36 -14.71 23.45
CA TRP A 50 -4.24 -14.64 22.50
C TRP A 50 -2.90 -14.97 23.16
N LEU A 51 -2.66 -14.46 24.38
CA LEU A 51 -1.47 -14.81 25.16
C LEU A 51 -1.44 -16.30 25.54
N ARG A 52 -2.62 -16.91 25.75
CA ARG A 52 -2.75 -18.37 25.96
C ARG A 52 -2.62 -19.20 24.67
N GLY A 53 -2.33 -18.58 23.54
CA GLY A 53 -2.06 -19.26 22.27
C GLY A 53 -3.27 -19.38 21.35
N SER A 54 -4.40 -18.71 21.64
CA SER A 54 -5.47 -18.56 20.65
C SER A 54 -5.00 -17.63 19.52
N ARG A 55 -5.27 -17.99 18.27
CA ARG A 55 -4.91 -17.14 17.13
C ARG A 55 -6.03 -16.11 16.89
N PRO A 56 -5.72 -14.80 16.87
CA PRO A 56 -6.69 -13.81 16.41
C PRO A 56 -7.03 -14.09 14.93
N GLY A 57 -8.31 -14.03 14.58
CA GLY A 57 -8.77 -14.17 13.19
C GLY A 57 -8.94 -12.82 12.50
N GLY A 58 -9.12 -12.86 11.17
CA GLY A 58 -9.37 -11.66 10.37
C GLY A 58 -8.25 -10.63 10.47
N ARG A 59 -8.60 -9.36 10.68
CA ARG A 59 -7.65 -8.22 10.73
C ARG A 59 -6.89 -8.12 12.06
N ALA A 60 -7.23 -8.91 13.06
CA ALA A 60 -6.71 -8.73 14.42
C ALA A 60 -5.19 -8.94 14.56
N PRO A 61 -4.53 -9.91 13.91
CA PRO A 61 -3.06 -10.04 13.99
C PRO A 61 -2.33 -8.80 13.45
N HIS A 62 -2.87 -8.23 12.39
CA HIS A 62 -2.36 -7.04 11.73
C HIS A 62 -2.52 -5.79 12.61
N ILE A 63 -3.70 -5.59 13.19
CA ILE A 63 -3.93 -4.53 14.18
C ILE A 63 -3.02 -4.72 15.41
N LEU A 64 -2.73 -5.96 15.81
CA LEU A 64 -1.76 -6.22 16.90
C LEU A 64 -0.34 -5.80 16.52
N CYS A 65 0.18 -6.22 15.36
CA CYS A 65 1.49 -5.78 14.87
C CYS A 65 1.60 -4.25 14.87
N GLU A 66 0.57 -3.60 14.36
CA GLU A 66 0.48 -2.15 14.28
C GLU A 66 0.44 -1.51 15.69
N THR A 67 -0.38 -2.06 16.59
CA THR A 67 -0.47 -1.59 17.98
C THR A 67 0.88 -1.68 18.70
N PHE A 68 1.62 -2.77 18.52
CA PHE A 68 2.96 -2.91 19.10
C PHE A 68 4.00 -2.01 18.42
N SER A 69 3.91 -1.85 17.10
CA SER A 69 4.83 -0.99 16.33
C SER A 69 4.77 0.47 16.81
N ARG A 70 3.54 1.00 17.02
CA ARG A 70 3.35 2.34 17.59
C ARG A 70 3.84 2.48 19.01
N GLY A 71 3.72 1.41 19.80
CA GLY A 71 4.22 1.41 21.18
C GLY A 71 5.73 1.49 21.25
N LEU A 72 6.41 0.71 20.41
CA LEU A 72 7.87 0.56 20.42
C LEU A 72 8.59 1.61 19.58
N GLY A 73 7.89 2.34 18.72
CA GLY A 73 8.50 3.30 17.80
C GLY A 73 9.36 2.64 16.69
N ARG A 74 9.16 1.33 16.45
CA ARG A 74 9.82 0.55 15.39
C ARG A 74 8.83 -0.44 14.79
N VAL A 75 9.13 -0.95 13.60
CA VAL A 75 8.30 -1.99 12.97
C VAL A 75 8.35 -3.27 13.78
N VAL A 76 7.18 -3.86 14.04
CA VAL A 76 7.00 -5.15 14.69
C VAL A 76 6.23 -6.07 13.76
N THR A 77 6.85 -7.18 13.36
CA THR A 77 6.26 -8.14 12.43
C THR A 77 5.42 -9.20 13.13
N ALA A 78 4.58 -9.92 12.37
CA ALA A 78 3.75 -11.00 12.94
C ALA A 78 4.59 -12.09 13.62
N PRO A 79 5.72 -12.57 13.04
CA PRO A 79 6.59 -13.51 13.72
C PRO A 79 7.10 -12.99 15.06
N GLU A 80 7.42 -11.70 15.18
CA GLU A 80 7.88 -11.08 16.44
C GLU A 80 6.81 -11.08 17.54
N ILE A 81 5.52 -11.02 17.20
CA ILE A 81 4.41 -11.18 18.15
C ILE A 81 3.96 -12.63 18.30
N GLY A 82 4.68 -13.59 17.70
CA GLY A 82 4.34 -15.02 17.75
C GLY A 82 3.08 -15.39 16.95
N LEU A 83 2.72 -14.56 15.96
CA LEU A 83 1.64 -14.83 15.01
C LEU A 83 2.24 -15.16 13.64
N ASP A 84 1.67 -16.15 12.98
CA ASP A 84 2.09 -16.49 11.62
C ASP A 84 1.09 -15.84 10.66
N MET A 85 1.49 -14.71 10.09
CA MET A 85 0.74 -14.05 9.04
C MET A 85 1.49 -14.31 7.76
N GLY A 86 0.87 -14.97 6.78
CA GLY A 86 1.41 -15.14 5.43
C GLY A 86 1.45 -13.81 4.68
N GLY A 87 2.12 -12.81 5.26
CA GLY A 87 2.34 -11.51 4.67
C GLY A 87 3.54 -11.60 3.76
N GLU A 88 3.31 -11.96 2.50
CA GLU A 88 4.26 -11.64 1.45
C GLU A 88 4.24 -10.12 1.27
N ASP A 89 5.20 -9.44 1.90
CA ASP A 89 5.72 -8.19 1.39
C ASP A 89 6.17 -8.48 -0.04
N LEU A 90 5.71 -7.69 -1.02
CA LEU A 90 6.15 -7.84 -2.41
C LEU A 90 7.69 -7.80 -2.40
N PRO A 91 8.38 -8.88 -2.79
CA PRO A 91 9.83 -8.88 -2.86
C PRO A 91 10.31 -7.71 -3.72
N GLN A 92 11.38 -7.04 -3.31
CA GLN A 92 12.03 -5.94 -4.04
C GLN A 92 12.40 -6.31 -5.49
N ASP A 93 12.41 -7.61 -5.81
CA ASP A 93 12.76 -8.17 -7.12
C ASP A 93 11.56 -8.69 -7.93
N THR A 94 10.32 -8.50 -7.44
CA THR A 94 9.14 -8.91 -8.18
C THR A 94 8.88 -7.96 -9.35
N ASP A 95 8.71 -8.57 -10.51
CA ASP A 95 8.32 -7.93 -11.76
C ASP A 95 7.00 -7.13 -11.55
N PRO A 96 6.97 -5.79 -11.67
CA PRO A 96 5.77 -5.02 -11.33
C PRO A 96 4.54 -5.33 -12.21
N VAL A 97 4.72 -5.90 -13.40
CA VAL A 97 3.60 -6.33 -14.26
C VAL A 97 3.00 -7.63 -13.72
N MET A 98 3.84 -8.57 -13.28
CA MET A 98 3.37 -9.76 -12.57
C MET A 98 2.69 -9.40 -11.25
N ALA A 99 3.27 -8.50 -10.45
CA ALA A 99 2.67 -8.02 -9.21
C ALA A 99 1.30 -7.36 -9.47
N LEU A 100 1.15 -6.60 -10.56
CA LEU A 100 -0.13 -6.02 -10.97
C LEU A 100 -1.17 -7.10 -11.33
N ALA A 101 -0.77 -8.10 -12.12
CA ALA A 101 -1.64 -9.20 -12.51
C ALA A 101 -2.10 -10.02 -11.30
N GLU A 102 -1.19 -10.30 -10.37
CA GLU A 102 -1.45 -11.03 -9.14
C GLU A 102 -2.37 -10.25 -8.21
N LEU A 103 -2.04 -8.98 -7.90
CA LEU A 103 -2.84 -8.14 -7.02
C LEU A 103 -4.27 -7.95 -7.57
N GLY A 104 -4.41 -7.73 -8.89
CA GLY A 104 -5.72 -7.64 -9.53
C GLY A 104 -6.49 -8.97 -9.51
N SER A 105 -5.81 -10.11 -9.62
CA SER A 105 -6.44 -11.43 -9.51
C SER A 105 -6.92 -11.71 -8.08
N MET A 106 -6.12 -11.37 -7.09
CA MET A 106 -6.48 -11.51 -5.68
C MET A 106 -7.67 -10.63 -5.29
N GLU A 107 -7.76 -9.39 -5.80
CA GLU A 107 -8.89 -8.51 -5.50
C GLU A 107 -10.19 -8.95 -6.20
N LEU A 108 -10.11 -9.50 -7.41
CA LEU A 108 -11.30 -9.97 -8.13
C LEU A 108 -11.81 -11.33 -7.62
N ASP A 109 -10.98 -12.09 -6.91
CA ASP A 109 -11.39 -13.31 -6.20
C ASP A 109 -12.00 -12.97 -4.83
N ARG A 110 -13.25 -13.40 -4.61
CA ARG A 110 -14.00 -13.04 -3.38
C ARG A 110 -13.30 -13.51 -2.09
N GLN A 111 -12.70 -14.70 -2.08
CA GLN A 111 -12.07 -15.26 -0.87
C GLN A 111 -10.72 -14.61 -0.60
N ARG A 112 -9.91 -14.40 -1.64
CA ARG A 112 -8.60 -13.72 -1.52
C ARG A 112 -8.76 -12.22 -1.24
N ARG A 113 -9.80 -11.59 -1.78
CA ARG A 113 -10.14 -10.19 -1.48
C ARG A 113 -10.38 -9.99 0.01
N GLN A 114 -11.08 -10.90 0.69
CA GLN A 114 -11.29 -10.80 2.14
C GLN A 114 -9.97 -10.85 2.94
N MET A 115 -8.96 -11.56 2.43
CA MET A 115 -7.63 -11.57 3.02
C MET A 115 -6.88 -10.25 2.75
N LEU A 116 -6.99 -9.71 1.53
CA LEU A 116 -6.37 -8.45 1.12
C LEU A 116 -6.94 -7.23 1.84
N THR A 117 -8.26 -7.08 1.89
CA THR A 117 -8.92 -5.99 2.61
C THR A 117 -8.70 -6.12 4.12
N GLY A 118 -8.39 -7.33 4.58
CA GLY A 118 -8.02 -7.61 5.95
C GLY A 118 -6.57 -7.29 6.34
N ALA A 119 -5.69 -7.06 5.36
CA ALA A 119 -4.31 -6.67 5.61
C ALA A 119 -4.25 -5.27 6.27
N ALA A 120 -3.43 -5.11 7.31
CA ALA A 120 -3.12 -3.76 7.81
C ALA A 120 -2.03 -3.10 6.99
N TYR A 121 -2.00 -1.80 7.16
CA TYR A 121 -0.84 -0.97 6.87
C TYR A 121 0.42 -1.52 7.59
N SER A 122 1.55 -1.51 6.88
CA SER A 122 2.83 -2.04 7.34
C SER A 122 3.93 -0.99 7.19
N LEU A 123 4.61 -0.65 8.28
CA LEU A 123 5.73 0.31 8.24
C LEU A 123 6.93 -0.19 7.40
N ALA A 124 7.12 -1.50 7.28
CA ALA A 124 8.18 -2.08 6.44
C ALA A 124 8.03 -1.69 4.96
N GLY A 125 6.79 -1.58 4.48
CA GLY A 125 6.50 -1.15 3.11
C GLY A 125 6.86 0.32 2.82
N LEU A 126 7.06 1.14 3.86
CA LEU A 126 7.38 2.57 3.72
C LEU A 126 8.87 2.83 3.58
N ALA A 127 9.72 2.10 4.31
CA ALA A 127 11.18 2.21 4.20
C ALA A 127 11.67 1.87 2.78
N LEU A 128 10.93 1.00 2.08
CA LEU A 128 11.16 0.67 0.68
C LEU A 128 10.79 1.81 -0.28
N ALA A 129 9.81 2.63 0.08
CA ALA A 129 9.32 3.74 -0.74
C ALA A 129 10.20 4.99 -0.63
N THR A 130 10.87 5.21 0.52
CA THR A 130 11.76 6.36 0.76
C THR A 130 13.17 6.20 0.20
N GLY A 131 13.50 5.07 -0.42
CA GLY A 131 14.77 4.89 -1.13
C GLY A 131 15.97 4.51 -0.24
N GLU A 132 15.75 3.99 0.97
CA GLU A 132 16.83 3.42 1.81
C GLU A 132 17.33 2.04 1.33
N GLY A 133 16.83 1.54 0.20
CA GLY A 133 17.32 0.35 -0.51
C GLY A 133 18.27 0.69 -1.66
N PRO A 134 19.12 -0.26 -2.11
CA PRO A 134 20.07 -0.02 -3.19
C PRO A 134 19.34 0.53 -4.41
N ALA A 135 19.82 1.69 -4.89
CA ALA A 135 19.30 2.44 -6.03
C ALA A 135 18.86 1.49 -7.15
N ALA A 136 17.69 1.76 -7.74
CA ALA A 136 17.16 1.05 -8.90
C ALA A 136 18.22 0.95 -10.01
N GLN A 137 19.03 -0.10 -9.95
CA GLN A 137 19.95 -0.48 -11.01
C GLN A 137 19.09 -0.84 -12.21
N ALA A 138 19.55 -0.47 -13.40
CA ALA A 138 18.89 -0.75 -14.66
C ALA A 138 18.49 -2.23 -14.71
N ARG A 139 17.20 -2.50 -14.48
CA ARG A 139 16.65 -3.84 -14.57
C ARG A 139 16.80 -4.31 -16.02
N PRO A 140 17.20 -5.57 -16.24
CA PRO A 140 17.39 -6.09 -17.58
C PRO A 140 16.11 -5.90 -18.40
N SER A 141 16.29 -5.52 -19.66
CA SER A 141 15.18 -5.33 -20.62
C SER A 141 14.24 -6.54 -20.60
N ARG A 142 12.98 -6.31 -20.20
CA ARG A 142 11.94 -7.34 -20.14
C ARG A 142 11.80 -8.06 -21.48
N ARG A 143 11.76 -9.39 -21.44
CA ARG A 143 11.31 -10.17 -22.59
C ARG A 143 9.80 -10.01 -22.73
N PRO A 144 9.28 -9.70 -23.92
CA PRO A 144 7.84 -9.62 -24.15
C PRO A 144 7.21 -10.98 -23.84
N VAL A 145 6.17 -10.96 -23.01
CA VAL A 145 5.41 -12.13 -22.57
C VAL A 145 4.28 -12.43 -23.57
N CYS A 146 3.78 -11.40 -24.24
CA CYS A 146 2.73 -11.50 -25.25
C CYS A 146 3.23 -11.13 -26.65
N GLY A 147 2.61 -11.73 -27.68
CA GLY A 147 2.81 -11.33 -29.07
C GLY A 147 2.23 -9.94 -29.35
N GLY A 148 2.78 -9.24 -30.35
CA GLY A 148 2.32 -7.92 -30.79
C GLY A 148 3.11 -6.75 -30.19
N HIS A 149 2.69 -5.54 -30.56
CA HIS A 149 3.27 -4.27 -30.10
C HIS A 149 2.22 -3.43 -29.38
N THR A 150 2.66 -2.73 -28.33
CA THR A 150 1.89 -1.65 -27.72
C THR A 150 2.16 -0.36 -28.47
N THR A 151 1.11 0.30 -28.88
CA THR A 151 1.13 1.48 -29.75
C THR A 151 0.81 2.76 -28.96
N ALA A 152 1.05 3.92 -29.56
CA ALA A 152 0.61 5.19 -28.99
C ALA A 152 -0.92 5.30 -28.86
N ALA A 153 -1.68 4.61 -29.71
CA ALA A 153 -3.14 4.55 -29.60
C ALA A 153 -3.59 3.76 -28.36
N ASP A 154 -2.89 2.68 -28.02
CA ASP A 154 -3.15 1.93 -26.78
C ASP A 154 -2.90 2.82 -25.55
N VAL A 155 -1.82 3.61 -25.56
CA VAL A 155 -1.54 4.59 -24.49
C VAL A 155 -2.66 5.63 -24.38
N ALA A 156 -3.12 6.17 -25.52
CA ALA A 156 -4.21 7.13 -25.54
C ALA A 156 -5.50 6.54 -24.96
N GLY A 157 -5.86 5.31 -25.33
CA GLY A 157 -7.01 4.61 -24.76
C GLY A 157 -6.89 4.38 -23.24
N ALA A 158 -5.71 4.01 -22.75
CA ALA A 158 -5.46 3.87 -21.33
C ALA A 158 -5.60 5.21 -20.57
N ARG A 159 -5.13 6.32 -21.15
CA ARG A 159 -5.30 7.67 -20.58
C ARG A 159 -6.75 8.13 -20.55
N GLU A 160 -7.52 7.83 -21.60
CA GLU A 160 -8.97 8.08 -21.63
C GLU A 160 -9.69 7.34 -20.51
N MET A 161 -9.32 6.07 -20.30
CA MET A 161 -9.88 5.24 -19.24
C MET A 161 -9.49 5.76 -17.84
N MET A 162 -8.24 6.21 -17.65
CA MET A 162 -7.81 6.87 -16.42
C MET A 162 -8.68 8.10 -16.13
N ALA A 163 -8.86 8.97 -17.12
CA ALA A 163 -9.67 10.17 -16.96
C ALA A 163 -11.15 9.83 -16.68
N PHE A 164 -11.67 8.75 -17.26
CA PHE A 164 -13.01 8.25 -16.97
C PHE A 164 -13.15 7.79 -15.50
N PHE A 165 -12.27 6.92 -15.03
CA PHE A 165 -12.33 6.41 -13.65
C PHE A 165 -12.09 7.52 -12.63
N SER A 166 -11.15 8.43 -12.87
CA SER A 166 -10.87 9.56 -11.98
C SER A 166 -12.07 10.50 -11.85
N ARG A 167 -12.75 10.84 -12.96
CA ARG A 167 -14.00 11.65 -12.91
C ARG A 167 -15.13 10.93 -12.18
N ARG A 168 -15.21 9.60 -12.31
CA ARG A 168 -16.23 8.80 -11.63
C ARG A 168 -15.99 8.80 -10.12
N ASP A 169 -14.77 8.55 -9.70
CA ASP A 169 -14.33 8.56 -8.31
C ASP A 169 -14.63 9.92 -7.65
N GLN A 170 -14.21 11.03 -8.27
CA GLN A 170 -14.50 12.39 -7.79
C GLN A 170 -16.00 12.71 -7.62
N ARG A 171 -16.89 12.04 -8.34
CA ARG A 171 -18.34 12.28 -8.29
C ARG A 171 -19.09 11.38 -7.30
N ARG A 172 -18.57 10.19 -7.01
CA ARG A 172 -19.30 9.15 -6.25
C ARG A 172 -18.52 8.55 -5.07
N GLY A 173 -17.25 8.89 -4.92
CA GLY A 173 -16.35 8.34 -3.88
C GLY A 173 -15.72 6.98 -4.24
N GLY A 174 -14.72 6.59 -3.46
CA GLY A 174 -13.79 5.49 -3.77
C GLY A 174 -14.33 4.06 -3.75
N GLY A 175 -15.54 3.81 -3.23
CA GLY A 175 -16.12 2.46 -3.20
C GLY A 175 -16.62 1.97 -4.57
N ASP A 176 -17.19 2.86 -5.37
CA ASP A 176 -18.03 2.52 -6.52
C ASP A 176 -17.28 2.57 -7.85
N GLY A 177 -16.82 1.40 -8.32
CA GLY A 177 -16.19 1.24 -9.64
C GLY A 177 -14.75 0.72 -9.60
N ARG A 178 -14.16 0.59 -8.41
CA ARG A 178 -12.80 0.03 -8.24
C ARG A 178 -12.68 -1.37 -8.85
N ALA A 179 -13.68 -2.22 -8.65
CA ALA A 179 -13.68 -3.56 -9.24
C ALA A 179 -13.60 -3.54 -10.79
N ALA A 180 -14.24 -2.56 -11.43
CA ALA A 180 -14.16 -2.39 -12.89
C ALA A 180 -12.77 -1.87 -13.32
N LEU A 181 -12.19 -0.94 -12.56
CA LEU A 181 -10.82 -0.47 -12.78
C LEU A 181 -9.80 -1.60 -12.60
N VAL A 182 -9.92 -2.42 -11.56
CA VAL A 182 -9.05 -3.58 -11.32
C VAL A 182 -9.21 -4.64 -12.40
N ALA A 183 -10.43 -4.86 -12.91
CA ALA A 183 -10.65 -5.72 -14.07
C ALA A 183 -9.88 -5.20 -15.29
N TYR A 184 -10.03 -3.92 -15.63
CA TYR A 184 -9.32 -3.27 -16.73
C TYR A 184 -7.79 -3.32 -16.58
N LEU A 185 -7.28 -3.09 -15.37
CA LEU A 185 -5.86 -3.25 -15.06
C LEU A 185 -5.36 -4.66 -15.37
N ARG A 186 -6.08 -5.68 -14.87
CA ARG A 186 -5.70 -7.09 -15.02
C ARG A 186 -5.78 -7.57 -16.46
N THR A 187 -6.77 -7.11 -17.23
CA THR A 187 -6.98 -7.60 -18.61
C THR A 187 -6.18 -6.79 -19.62
N ASP A 188 -6.42 -5.49 -19.68
CA ASP A 188 -5.94 -4.63 -20.76
C ASP A 188 -4.54 -4.13 -20.46
N ILE A 189 -4.35 -3.53 -19.29
CA ILE A 189 -3.08 -2.88 -18.95
C ILE A 189 -1.96 -3.90 -18.78
N VAL A 190 -2.19 -5.02 -18.08
CA VAL A 190 -1.20 -6.12 -18.01
C VAL A 190 -0.84 -6.64 -19.41
N ALA A 191 -1.82 -6.79 -20.31
CA ALA A 191 -1.55 -7.22 -21.67
C ALA A 191 -0.72 -6.19 -22.45
N HIS A 192 -1.01 -4.89 -22.32
CA HIS A 192 -0.22 -3.83 -22.96
C HIS A 192 1.21 -3.75 -22.41
N LEU A 193 1.39 -3.92 -21.10
CA LEU A 193 2.71 -3.91 -20.48
C LEU A 193 3.55 -5.16 -20.84
N GLY A 194 2.89 -6.28 -21.15
CA GLY A 194 3.53 -7.54 -21.56
C GLY A 194 3.93 -7.65 -23.03
N ARG A 195 3.55 -6.69 -23.89
CA ARG A 195 3.87 -6.64 -25.32
C ARG A 195 5.21 -5.93 -25.59
N ARG A 196 5.68 -5.99 -26.84
CA ARG A 196 6.85 -5.21 -27.28
C ARG A 196 6.49 -3.73 -27.42
N PHE A 197 7.45 -2.87 -27.14
CA PHE A 197 7.29 -1.43 -27.38
C PHE A 197 8.09 -1.02 -28.62
N PRO A 198 7.52 -0.19 -29.51
CA PRO A 198 8.22 0.30 -30.69
C PRO A 198 9.36 1.28 -30.36
N GLY A 199 9.33 1.86 -29.15
CA GLY A 199 10.37 2.74 -28.65
C GLY A 199 10.18 3.07 -27.18
N GLU A 200 11.23 3.63 -26.59
CA GLU A 200 11.29 3.94 -25.16
C GLU A 200 10.23 4.96 -24.73
N GLN A 201 9.86 5.91 -25.60
CA GLN A 201 8.83 6.90 -25.31
C GLN A 201 7.47 6.24 -25.05
N VAL A 202 7.01 5.37 -25.95
CA VAL A 202 5.71 4.66 -25.79
C VAL A 202 5.74 3.75 -24.58
N ARG A 203 6.90 3.14 -24.28
CA ARG A 203 7.09 2.33 -23.07
C ARG A 203 6.87 3.18 -21.82
N ARG A 204 7.62 4.27 -21.66
CA ARG A 204 7.50 5.17 -20.50
C ARG A 204 6.09 5.69 -20.33
N GLU A 205 5.46 6.13 -21.42
CA GLU A 205 4.08 6.64 -21.37
C GLU A 205 3.06 5.58 -20.94
N MET A 206 3.19 4.33 -21.40
CA MET A 206 2.32 3.24 -20.95
C MET A 206 2.55 2.90 -19.47
N PHE A 207 3.81 2.85 -19.02
CA PHE A 207 4.13 2.60 -17.61
C PHE A 207 3.66 3.74 -16.68
N SER A 208 3.81 5.02 -17.08
CA SER A 208 3.25 6.17 -16.34
C SER A 208 1.73 6.06 -16.25
N THR A 209 1.04 5.78 -17.37
CA THR A 209 -0.43 5.67 -17.39
C THR A 209 -0.91 4.49 -16.52
N ALA A 210 -0.22 3.35 -16.58
CA ALA A 210 -0.49 2.21 -15.70
C ALA A 210 -0.29 2.58 -14.22
N SER A 211 0.80 3.31 -13.92
CA SER A 211 1.08 3.80 -12.57
C SER A 211 -0.04 4.71 -12.04
N GLU A 212 -0.58 5.62 -12.85
CA GLU A 212 -1.70 6.49 -12.49
C GLU A 212 -2.99 5.68 -12.21
N LEU A 213 -3.30 4.67 -13.02
CA LEU A 213 -4.45 3.78 -12.80
C LEU A 213 -4.31 2.96 -11.51
N VAL A 214 -3.11 2.45 -11.23
CA VAL A 214 -2.80 1.71 -10.00
C VAL A 214 -2.83 2.63 -8.78
N TYR A 215 -2.34 3.87 -8.91
CA TYR A 215 -2.48 4.89 -7.88
C TYR A 215 -3.96 5.15 -7.56
N LEU A 216 -4.81 5.24 -8.58
CA LEU A 216 -6.24 5.46 -8.39
C LEU A 216 -6.89 4.29 -7.63
N CYS A 217 -6.51 3.04 -7.90
CA CYS A 217 -6.92 1.90 -7.04
C CYS A 217 -6.50 2.11 -5.58
N GLY A 218 -5.26 2.54 -5.35
CA GLY A 218 -4.76 2.82 -4.00
C GLY A 218 -5.54 3.92 -3.30
N TRP A 219 -5.85 5.00 -4.02
CA TRP A 219 -6.67 6.11 -3.52
C TRP A 219 -8.09 5.67 -3.17
N MET A 220 -8.73 4.92 -4.06
CA MET A 220 -10.06 4.34 -3.84
C MET A 220 -10.10 3.39 -2.63
N SER A 221 -9.06 2.57 -2.45
CA SER A 221 -8.91 1.72 -1.27
C SER A 221 -8.66 2.52 0.01
N PHE A 222 -7.89 3.62 -0.08
CA PHE A 222 -7.64 4.52 1.04
C PHE A 222 -8.94 5.18 1.51
N ASP A 223 -9.73 5.74 0.59
CA ASP A 223 -11.04 6.35 0.87
C ASP A 223 -12.05 5.32 1.44
N ALA A 224 -11.90 4.05 1.09
CA ALA A 224 -12.70 2.95 1.64
C ALA A 224 -12.21 2.43 3.01
N GLY A 225 -11.14 2.99 3.58
CA GLY A 225 -10.54 2.55 4.85
C GLY A 225 -9.75 1.24 4.75
N GLU A 226 -9.52 0.73 3.54
CA GLU A 226 -8.77 -0.50 3.28
C GLU A 226 -7.25 -0.20 3.22
N HIS A 227 -6.70 0.37 4.30
CA HIS A 227 -5.36 0.97 4.31
C HIS A 227 -4.21 0.03 3.91
N GLY A 228 -4.25 -1.26 4.30
CA GLY A 228 -3.23 -2.22 3.87
C GLY A 228 -3.26 -2.48 2.36
N LEU A 229 -4.46 -2.53 1.77
CA LEU A 229 -4.62 -2.67 0.33
C LEU A 229 -4.22 -1.39 -0.42
N ALA A 230 -4.61 -0.23 0.12
CA ALA A 230 -4.17 1.07 -0.39
C ALA A 230 -2.64 1.17 -0.47
N GLN A 231 -1.95 0.77 0.60
CA GLN A 231 -0.50 0.76 0.66
C GLN A 231 0.11 -0.14 -0.43
N ARG A 232 -0.41 -1.37 -0.60
CA ARG A 232 0.06 -2.29 -1.65
C ARG A 232 -0.07 -1.68 -3.04
N TYR A 233 -1.19 -1.02 -3.33
CA TYR A 233 -1.38 -0.31 -4.59
C TYR A 233 -0.44 0.88 -4.74
N PHE A 234 -0.23 1.70 -3.69
CA PHE A 234 0.72 2.81 -3.77
C PHE A 234 2.15 2.34 -3.98
N THR A 235 2.60 1.29 -3.29
CA THR A 235 3.93 0.69 -3.49
C THR A 235 4.09 0.17 -4.92
N LEU A 236 3.09 -0.55 -5.45
CA LEU A 236 3.11 -1.02 -6.84
C LEU A 236 3.14 0.15 -7.84
N SER A 237 2.37 1.20 -7.57
CA SER A 237 2.37 2.43 -8.38
C SER A 237 3.76 3.07 -8.39
N LEU A 238 4.45 3.17 -7.25
CA LEU A 238 5.83 3.67 -7.21
C LEU A 238 6.79 2.85 -8.06
N HIS A 239 6.67 1.52 -8.06
CA HIS A 239 7.48 0.67 -8.93
C HIS A 239 7.20 0.93 -10.41
N LEU A 240 5.93 1.11 -10.80
CA LEU A 240 5.58 1.43 -12.20
C LEU A 240 6.05 2.83 -12.61
N ALA A 241 5.96 3.83 -11.72
CA ALA A 241 6.50 5.16 -11.95
C ALA A 241 8.03 5.14 -12.12
N ALA A 242 8.72 4.30 -11.35
CA ALA A 242 10.17 4.08 -11.50
C ALA A 242 10.51 3.44 -12.85
N GLU A 243 9.75 2.44 -13.31
CA GLU A 243 9.91 1.85 -14.65
C GLU A 243 9.68 2.89 -15.77
N ALA A 244 8.86 3.91 -15.53
CA ALA A 244 8.61 5.01 -16.46
C ALA A 244 9.64 6.16 -16.38
N ASP A 245 10.52 6.18 -15.35
CA ASP A 245 11.36 7.34 -15.01
C ASP A 245 10.54 8.63 -14.76
N ASP A 246 9.34 8.48 -14.20
CA ASP A 246 8.37 9.56 -13.96
C ASP A 246 8.49 10.14 -12.55
N ALA A 247 9.43 11.06 -12.38
CA ALA A 247 9.72 11.66 -11.08
C ALA A 247 8.53 12.46 -10.47
N PRO A 248 7.79 13.29 -11.22
CA PRO A 248 6.58 13.95 -10.69
C PRO A 248 5.54 12.97 -10.16
N LEU A 249 5.27 11.89 -10.91
CA LEU A 249 4.29 10.88 -10.48
C LEU A 249 4.76 10.15 -9.21
N ALA A 250 6.04 9.82 -9.10
CA ALA A 250 6.60 9.27 -7.87
C ALA A 250 6.40 10.21 -6.66
N GLY A 251 6.59 11.52 -6.84
CA GLY A 251 6.30 12.52 -5.81
C GLY A 251 4.82 12.53 -5.40
N HIS A 252 3.91 12.50 -6.37
CA HIS A 252 2.47 12.45 -6.13
C HIS A 252 2.04 11.21 -5.32
N ILE A 253 2.63 10.05 -5.61
CA ILE A 253 2.31 8.80 -4.90
C ILE A 253 2.88 8.85 -3.47
N LEU A 254 4.13 9.30 -3.30
CA LEU A 254 4.75 9.46 -1.97
C LEU A 254 3.94 10.42 -1.08
N ARG A 255 3.41 11.50 -1.66
CA ARG A 255 2.49 12.42 -0.97
C ARG A 255 1.24 11.71 -0.47
N ALA A 256 0.63 10.85 -1.27
CA ALA A 256 -0.54 10.09 -0.84
C ALA A 256 -0.18 9.07 0.27
N MET A 257 0.98 8.42 0.18
CA MET A 257 1.47 7.54 1.25
C MET A 257 1.76 8.32 2.54
N ALA A 258 2.32 9.53 2.44
CA ALA A 258 2.52 10.43 3.58
C ALA A 258 1.17 10.83 4.19
N HIS A 259 0.18 11.17 3.38
CA HIS A 259 -1.17 11.49 3.85
C HIS A 259 -1.78 10.30 4.60
N GLN A 260 -1.66 9.10 4.04
CA GLN A 260 -2.09 7.88 4.70
C GLN A 260 -1.37 7.65 6.03
N ALA A 261 -0.07 7.90 6.10
CA ALA A 261 0.71 7.77 7.32
C ALA A 261 0.29 8.79 8.40
N VAL A 262 -0.03 10.04 8.02
CA VAL A 262 -0.57 11.06 8.93
C VAL A 262 -1.89 10.57 9.54
N ASP A 263 -2.83 10.14 8.71
CA ASP A 263 -4.17 9.74 9.16
C ASP A 263 -4.13 8.49 10.06
N LEU A 264 -3.13 7.63 9.86
CA LEU A 264 -2.86 6.47 10.70
C LEU A 264 -1.93 6.76 11.90
N GLY A 265 -1.57 8.02 12.16
CA GLY A 265 -0.79 8.39 13.34
C GLY A 265 0.67 7.92 13.33
N HIS A 266 1.30 7.91 12.16
CA HIS A 266 2.72 7.59 11.97
C HIS A 266 3.55 8.83 11.58
N PRO A 267 3.75 9.81 12.47
CA PRO A 267 4.31 11.11 12.11
C PRO A 267 5.73 11.03 11.54
N GLN A 268 6.61 10.20 12.11
CA GLN A 268 7.98 10.05 11.63
C GLN A 268 8.04 9.49 10.20
N HIS A 269 7.20 8.49 9.89
CA HIS A 269 7.15 7.91 8.56
C HIS A 269 6.43 8.83 7.57
N ALA A 270 5.39 9.54 8.03
CA ALA A 270 4.71 10.56 7.25
C ALA A 270 5.66 11.69 6.83
N LEU A 271 6.54 12.14 7.73
CA LEU A 271 7.54 13.14 7.43
C LEU A 271 8.57 12.62 6.44
N ALA A 272 9.12 11.41 6.66
CA ALA A 272 10.08 10.81 5.73
C ALA A 272 9.52 10.65 4.30
N LEU A 273 8.25 10.22 4.17
CA LEU A 273 7.57 10.11 2.87
C LEU A 273 7.30 11.50 2.26
N ALA A 274 6.93 12.49 3.07
CA ALA A 274 6.70 13.85 2.60
C ALA A 274 8.00 14.50 2.13
N ASP A 275 9.10 14.35 2.87
CA ASP A 275 10.43 14.81 2.47
C ASP A 275 10.88 14.15 1.16
N ALA A 276 10.71 12.83 1.05
CA ALA A 276 11.00 12.10 -0.19
C ALA A 276 10.15 12.62 -1.36
N SER A 277 8.88 12.96 -1.14
CA SER A 277 8.01 13.54 -2.19
C SER A 277 8.53 14.89 -2.72
N LEU A 278 9.29 15.63 -1.90
CA LEU A 278 9.86 16.95 -2.21
C LEU A 278 11.26 16.89 -2.81
N GLU A 279 11.86 15.71 -3.00
CA GLU A 279 13.17 15.57 -3.65
C GLU A 279 13.25 16.31 -4.99
N GLN A 280 14.41 16.90 -5.28
CA GLN A 280 14.66 17.87 -6.36
C GLN A 280 13.91 17.58 -7.68
N ARG A 281 14.11 16.40 -8.29
CA ARG A 281 13.49 16.04 -9.58
C ARG A 281 11.97 15.92 -9.49
N ARG A 282 11.46 15.39 -8.37
CA ARG A 282 10.03 15.18 -8.13
C ARG A 282 9.32 16.53 -7.98
N TYR A 283 9.89 17.43 -7.17
CA TYR A 283 9.33 18.76 -6.94
C TYR A 283 9.48 19.72 -8.14
N THR A 284 10.68 19.82 -8.73
CA THR A 284 10.95 20.81 -9.79
C THR A 284 10.24 20.49 -11.11
N ARG A 285 9.91 19.22 -11.37
CA ARG A 285 9.16 18.82 -12.57
C ARG A 285 7.65 18.72 -12.34
N ALA A 286 7.19 18.80 -11.09
CA ALA A 286 5.78 18.80 -10.76
C ALA A 286 5.08 20.09 -11.21
N THR A 287 3.79 19.99 -11.52
CA THR A 287 2.94 21.14 -11.84
C THR A 287 2.76 22.04 -10.60
N PRO A 288 2.41 23.33 -10.75
CA PRO A 288 2.18 24.22 -9.61
C PRO A 288 1.13 23.69 -8.63
N ARG A 289 0.05 23.07 -9.15
CA ARG A 289 -0.98 22.43 -8.33
C ARG A 289 -0.40 21.29 -7.49
N GLU A 290 0.41 20.42 -8.11
CA GLU A 290 1.00 19.30 -7.40
C GLU A 290 1.99 19.77 -6.33
N ARG A 291 2.83 20.77 -6.63
CA ARG A 291 3.75 21.37 -5.63
C ARG A 291 3.01 21.90 -4.40
N ALA A 292 1.86 22.54 -4.59
CA ALA A 292 1.04 23.00 -3.49
C ALA A 292 0.53 21.82 -2.63
N LEU A 293 0.07 20.73 -3.26
CA LEU A 293 -0.39 19.53 -2.54
C LEU A 293 0.75 18.83 -1.78
N LEU A 294 1.95 18.76 -2.36
CA LEU A 294 3.15 18.24 -1.69
C LEU A 294 3.46 19.07 -0.43
N GLY A 295 3.43 20.40 -0.54
CA GLY A 295 3.65 21.31 0.59
C GLY A 295 2.60 21.17 1.70
N VAL A 296 1.32 20.97 1.35
CA VAL A 296 0.25 20.75 2.33
C VAL A 296 0.48 19.48 3.15
N VAL A 297 0.83 18.36 2.51
CA VAL A 297 1.08 17.11 3.26
C VAL A 297 2.33 17.23 4.12
N HIS A 298 3.37 17.88 3.62
CA HIS A 298 4.61 18.11 4.37
C HIS A 298 4.36 18.92 5.64
N ALA A 299 3.60 20.02 5.54
CA ALA A 299 3.21 20.81 6.70
C ALA A 299 2.37 20.00 7.70
N ARG A 300 1.48 19.12 7.23
CA ARG A 300 0.71 18.21 8.11
C ARG A 300 1.57 17.17 8.81
N SER A 301 2.62 16.67 8.15
CA SER A 301 3.56 15.70 8.74
C SER A 301 4.45 16.30 9.84
N LEU A 302 4.54 17.63 9.93
CA LEU A 302 5.31 18.36 10.95
C LEU A 302 4.51 18.70 12.22
N ALA A 303 3.18 18.56 12.19
CA ALA A 303 2.27 18.90 13.29
C ALA A 303 2.11 17.75 14.29
#